data_AF-A0A257M8P4-F1
#
_entry.id   AF-A0A257M8P4-F1
#
_cell.length_a   1.000
_cell.length_b   1.000
_cell.length_c   1.000
_cell.angle_alpha   90.00
_cell.angle_beta   90.00
_cell.angle_gamma   90.00
#
_symmetry.space_group_name_H-M   'P 1'
#
loop_
_entity.id
_entity.type
_entity.pdbx_description
1 polymer ?
#
loop_
_entity_poly.entity_id
_entity_poly.type
_entity_poly.pdbx_seq_one_letter_code
_entity_poly.pdbx_strand_id
1 'polypeptide(L)'
;MFPEYINQLFYLVGEAVVLLAVLVLILSIIVTLLIIYSFKTGNFFAARYMLIGIILLENVIKTIFWIFRADDSIVDDVGVRLRNYINNKKFLDTPIQERFIFMPQCVRSTKCPAKLTPEGIKCISCGLCGVGEARKFAE
;
A
#
# COMPACT_ATOMS: atom_id res chain seq x y z
N MET A 1 -1.62 40.94 -26.16
CA MET A 1 -1.68 39.64 -26.86
C MET A 1 -0.38 38.95 -26.56
N PHE A 2 -0.40 37.74 -25.99
CA PHE A 2 0.85 37.02 -25.71
C PHE A 2 1.61 36.75 -27.02
N PRO A 3 2.95 36.75 -26.98
CA PRO A 3 3.75 36.37 -28.14
C PRO A 3 3.34 34.98 -28.66
N GLU A 4 3.44 34.77 -29.96
CA GLU A 4 2.98 33.53 -30.61
C GLU A 4 3.69 32.27 -30.08
N TYR A 5 4.97 32.39 -29.69
CA TYR A 5 5.72 31.31 -29.04
C TYR A 5 5.17 30.92 -27.66
N ILE A 6 4.57 31.85 -26.92
CA ILE A 6 3.92 31.56 -25.63
C ILE A 6 2.63 30.78 -25.84
N ASN A 7 1.86 31.10 -26.89
CA ASN A 7 0.65 30.36 -27.22
C ASN A 7 0.96 28.92 -27.65
N GLN A 8 2.01 28.73 -28.46
CA GLN A 8 2.49 27.39 -28.84
C GLN A 8 2.95 26.58 -27.63
N LEU A 9 3.68 27.21 -26.69
CA LEU A 9 4.09 26.57 -25.45
C LEU A 9 2.87 26.10 -24.63
N PHE A 10 1.86 26.95 -24.45
CA PHE A 10 0.64 26.58 -23.72
C PHE A 10 -0.11 25.43 -24.39
N TYR A 11 -0.18 25.41 -25.72
CA TYR A 11 -0.81 24.32 -26.46
C TYR A 11 -0.09 22.99 -26.22
N LEU A 12 1.24 22.97 -26.36
CA LEU A 12 2.06 21.78 -26.13
C LEU A 12 1.95 21.26 -24.70
N VAL A 13 1.99 22.17 -23.72
CA VAL A 13 1.82 21.80 -22.31
C VAL A 13 0.42 21.24 -22.06
N GLY A 14 -0.61 21.87 -22.63
CA GLY A 14 -1.99 21.39 -22.51
C GLY A 14 -2.16 19.99 -23.10
N GLU A 15 -1.66 19.76 -24.31
CA GLU A 15 -1.69 18.46 -24.98
C GLU A 15 -0.97 17.38 -24.15
N ALA A 16 0.24 17.69 -23.66
CA ALA A 16 1.01 16.77 -22.82
C ALA A 16 0.28 16.41 -21.52
N VAL A 17 -0.35 17.39 -20.86
CA VAL A 17 -1.13 17.17 -19.64
C VAL A 17 -2.35 16.29 -19.91
N VAL A 18 -3.08 16.52 -21.01
CA VAL A 18 -4.24 15.70 -21.38
C VAL A 18 -3.82 14.26 -21.67
N LEU A 19 -2.74 14.07 -22.44
CA LEU A 19 -2.20 12.74 -22.72
C LEU A 19 -1.77 12.00 -21.44
N LEU A 20 -1.09 12.72 -20.53
CA LEU A 20 -0.69 12.17 -19.24
C LEU A 20 -1.91 11.77 -18.39
N ALA A 21 -2.95 12.61 -18.34
CA ALA A 21 -4.17 12.31 -17.60
C ALA A 21 -4.87 11.07 -18.14
N VAL A 22 -4.98 10.93 -19.46
CA VAL A 22 -5.55 9.73 -20.10
C VAL A 22 -4.72 8.49 -19.77
N LEU A 23 -3.39 8.59 -19.82
CA LEU A 23 -2.50 7.48 -19.47
C LEU A 23 -2.69 7.04 -18.02
N VAL A 24 -2.77 7.98 -17.09
CA VAL A 24 -3.01 7.70 -15.66
C VAL A 24 -4.33 6.95 -15.48
N LEU A 25 -5.42 7.41 -16.13
CA LEU A 25 -6.72 6.75 -16.04
C LEU A 25 -6.68 5.32 -16.58
N ILE A 26 -6.03 5.10 -17.73
CA ILE A 26 -5.87 3.76 -18.31
C ILE A 26 -5.10 2.84 -17.35
N LEU A 27 -3.97 3.32 -16.81
CA LEU A 27 -3.18 2.55 -15.84
C LEU A 27 -3.98 2.25 -14.57
N SER A 28 -4.75 3.21 -14.05
CA SER A 28 -5.60 3.00 -12.88
C SER A 28 -6.67 1.93 -13.11
N ILE A 29 -7.26 1.87 -14.30
CA ILE A 29 -8.23 0.82 -14.67
C ILE A 29 -7.54 -0.55 -14.70
N ILE A 30 -6.36 -0.65 -15.31
CA ILE A 30 -5.60 -1.91 -15.38
C ILE A 30 -5.26 -2.40 -13.97
N VAL A 31 -4.72 -1.53 -13.10
CA VAL A 31 -4.38 -1.89 -11.72
C VAL A 31 -5.63 -2.28 -10.93
N THR A 32 -6.75 -1.59 -11.12
CA THR A 32 -8.04 -1.95 -10.51
C THR A 32 -8.48 -3.37 -10.88
N LEU A 33 -8.37 -3.74 -12.16
CA LEU A 33 -8.70 -5.10 -12.62
C LEU A 33 -7.77 -6.15 -11.97
N LEU A 34 -6.47 -5.84 -11.83
CA LEU A 34 -5.52 -6.72 -11.14
C LEU A 34 -5.83 -6.87 -9.65
N ILE A 35 -6.27 -5.80 -8.98
CA ILE A 35 -6.72 -5.84 -7.58
C ILE A 35 -7.91 -6.77 -7.44
N ILE A 36 -8.94 -6.60 -8.28
CA ILE A 36 -10.15 -7.43 -8.26
C ILE A 36 -9.80 -8.90 -8.55
N TYR A 37 -8.93 -9.16 -9.53
CA TYR A 37 -8.44 -10.50 -9.82
C TYR A 37 -7.73 -11.12 -8.61
N SER A 38 -6.81 -10.38 -7.99
CA SER A 38 -6.01 -10.87 -6.86
C SER A 38 -6.87 -11.10 -5.62
N PHE A 39 -7.89 -10.26 -5.40
CA PHE A 39 -8.85 -10.42 -4.33
C PHE A 39 -9.69 -11.70 -4.50
N LYS A 40 -10.14 -12.00 -5.72
CA LYS A 40 -10.95 -13.19 -6.00
C LYS A 40 -10.15 -14.50 -6.01
N THR A 41 -8.92 -14.47 -6.51
CA THR A 41 -8.12 -15.69 -6.73
C THR A 41 -7.10 -15.96 -5.63
N GLY A 42 -6.77 -14.96 -4.82
CA GLY A 42 -5.66 -15.03 -3.86
C GLY A 42 -4.26 -15.02 -4.49
N ASN A 43 -4.17 -14.97 -5.83
CA ASN A 43 -2.91 -15.04 -6.58
C ASN A 43 -2.51 -13.67 -7.13
N PHE A 44 -1.20 -13.45 -7.28
CA PHE A 44 -0.64 -12.22 -7.85
C PHE A 44 0.02 -12.49 -9.21
N PHE A 45 -0.48 -11.87 -10.28
CA PHE A 45 -0.02 -12.13 -11.66
C PHE A 45 1.25 -11.36 -12.07
N ALA A 46 1.58 -10.27 -11.38
CA ALA A 46 2.78 -9.47 -11.64
C ALA A 46 3.15 -8.65 -10.40
N ALA A 47 3.41 -9.36 -9.29
CA ALA A 47 3.40 -8.80 -7.94
C ALA A 47 4.15 -7.45 -7.80
N ARG A 48 5.37 -7.33 -8.33
CA ARG A 48 6.17 -6.09 -8.20
C ARG A 48 5.59 -4.91 -8.97
N TYR A 49 5.12 -5.13 -10.20
CA TYR A 49 4.52 -4.07 -11.01
C TYR A 49 3.17 -3.64 -10.44
N MET A 50 2.40 -4.61 -9.94
CA MET A 50 1.15 -4.35 -9.23
C MET A 50 1.40 -3.50 -7.97
N LEU A 51 2.48 -3.76 -7.22
CA LEU A 51 2.82 -2.97 -6.03
C LEU A 51 3.13 -1.52 -6.39
N ILE A 52 3.91 -1.30 -7.46
CA ILE A 52 4.22 0.05 -7.96
C ILE A 52 2.93 0.75 -8.39
N GLY A 53 2.06 0.05 -9.12
CA GLY A 53 0.76 0.58 -9.54
C GLY A 53 -0.13 0.99 -8.36
N ILE A 54 -0.23 0.14 -7.34
CA ILE A 54 -0.98 0.45 -6.12
C ILE A 54 -0.39 1.69 -5.42
N ILE A 55 0.94 1.75 -5.23
CA ILE A 55 1.58 2.87 -4.53
C ILE A 55 1.39 4.20 -5.27
N LEU A 56 1.54 4.21 -6.60
CA LEU A 56 1.47 5.44 -7.39
C LEU A 56 0.02 5.91 -7.62
N LEU A 57 -0.94 4.98 -7.71
CA LEU A 57 -2.29 5.25 -8.18
C LEU A 57 -3.37 5.02 -7.11
N GLU A 58 -3.00 4.75 -5.85
CA GLU A 58 -3.91 4.38 -4.76
C GLU A 58 -5.15 5.28 -4.69
N ASN A 59 -4.95 6.60 -4.64
CA ASN A 59 -6.03 7.56 -4.50
C ASN A 59 -6.98 7.55 -5.70
N VAL A 60 -6.44 7.40 -6.91
CA VAL A 60 -7.26 7.32 -8.14
C VAL A 60 -8.06 6.03 -8.14
N ILE A 61 -7.46 4.91 -7.74
CA ILE A 61 -8.10 3.61 -7.65
C ILE A 61 -9.22 3.64 -6.59
N LYS A 62 -8.96 4.15 -5.38
CA LYS A 62 -9.97 4.29 -4.33
C LYS A 62 -11.13 5.18 -4.78
N THR A 63 -10.85 6.25 -5.53
CA THR A 63 -11.87 7.09 -6.15
C THR A 63 -12.74 6.31 -7.14
N ILE A 64 -12.14 5.44 -7.96
CA ILE A 64 -12.88 4.54 -8.86
C ILE A 64 -13.81 3.64 -8.04
N PHE A 65 -13.31 2.96 -7.00
CA PHE A 65 -14.14 2.10 -6.14
C PHE A 65 -15.31 2.89 -5.53
N TRP A 66 -15.05 4.09 -5.03
CA TRP A 66 -16.07 4.96 -4.47
C TRP A 66 -17.15 5.36 -5.49
N ILE A 67 -16.76 5.73 -6.71
CA ILE A 67 -17.68 6.05 -7.81
C ILE A 67 -18.60 4.85 -8.12
N PHE A 68 -18.03 3.64 -8.12
CA PHE A 68 -18.79 2.40 -8.33
C PHE A 68 -19.50 1.87 -7.07
N ARG A 69 -19.46 2.60 -5.94
CA ARG A 69 -20.00 2.19 -4.63
C ARG A 69 -19.47 0.83 -4.16
N ALA A 70 -18.23 0.52 -4.49
CA ALA A 70 -17.51 -0.65 -4.02
C ALA A 70 -16.71 -0.31 -2.76
N ASP A 71 -16.44 -1.33 -1.93
CA ASP A 71 -15.61 -1.21 -0.74
C ASP A 71 -14.15 -0.99 -1.14
N ASP A 72 -13.64 0.21 -0.86
CA ASP A 72 -12.28 0.64 -1.20
C ASP A 72 -11.22 0.06 -0.25
N SER A 73 -11.63 -0.50 0.90
CA SER A 73 -10.72 -1.21 1.82
C SER A 73 -10.07 -2.45 1.19
N ILE A 74 -10.66 -2.98 0.11
CA ILE A 74 -10.09 -4.04 -0.72
C ILE A 74 -8.72 -3.63 -1.28
N VAL A 75 -8.54 -2.35 -1.63
CA VAL A 75 -7.27 -1.83 -2.17
C VAL A 75 -6.17 -1.95 -1.12
N ASP A 76 -6.48 -1.60 0.13
CA ASP A 76 -5.55 -1.66 1.26
C ASP A 76 -5.19 -3.10 1.62
N ASP A 77 -6.20 -3.95 1.74
CA ASP A 77 -6.06 -5.37 2.07
C ASP A 77 -5.21 -6.12 1.02
N VAL A 78 -5.50 -5.91 -0.27
CA VAL A 78 -4.68 -6.45 -1.37
C VAL A 78 -3.27 -5.86 -1.33
N GLY A 79 -3.12 -4.56 -1.04
CA GLY A 79 -1.83 -3.90 -0.91
C GLY A 79 -0.95 -4.50 0.20
N VAL A 80 -1.53 -4.77 1.38
CA VAL A 80 -0.83 -5.43 2.49
C VAL A 80 -0.44 -6.85 2.13
N ARG A 81 -1.38 -7.66 1.61
CA ARG A 81 -1.08 -9.03 1.17
C ARG A 81 0.02 -9.08 0.13
N LEU A 82 0.02 -8.14 -0.82
CA LEU A 82 1.00 -8.09 -1.89
C LEU A 82 2.40 -7.76 -1.36
N ARG A 83 2.53 -6.81 -0.44
CA ARG A 83 3.79 -6.50 0.24
C ARG A 83 4.32 -7.69 1.01
N ASN A 84 3.45 -8.39 1.72
CA ASN A 84 3.81 -9.62 2.43
C ASN A 84 4.27 -10.70 1.45
N TYR A 85 3.52 -10.93 0.37
CA TYR A 85 3.86 -11.90 -0.68
C TYR A 85 5.24 -11.64 -1.29
N ILE A 86 5.56 -10.40 -1.64
CA ILE A 86 6.85 -10.03 -2.26
C ILE A 86 8.02 -10.22 -1.28
N ASN A 87 7.81 -9.89 0.00
CA ASN A 87 8.88 -9.90 1.01
C ASN A 87 9.00 -11.22 1.77
N ASN A 88 8.01 -12.12 1.66
CA ASN A 88 7.92 -13.34 2.47
C ASN A 88 9.21 -14.18 2.41
N LYS A 89 9.74 -14.42 1.21
CA LYS A 89 10.96 -15.21 1.06
C LYS A 89 12.14 -14.59 1.82
N LYS A 90 12.40 -13.29 1.61
CA LYS A 90 13.49 -12.59 2.30
C LYS A 90 13.29 -12.57 3.81
N PHE A 91 12.06 -12.38 4.27
CA PHE A 91 11.71 -12.41 5.70
C PHE A 91 12.01 -13.77 6.33
N LEU A 92 11.67 -14.87 5.65
CA LEU A 92 11.97 -16.22 6.11
C LEU A 92 13.47 -16.52 6.12
N ASP A 93 14.23 -15.97 5.16
CA ASP A 93 15.68 -16.12 5.08
C ASP A 93 16.43 -15.26 6.15
N THR A 94 15.78 -14.24 6.73
CA THR A 94 16.36 -13.41 7.80
C THR A 94 16.45 -14.19 9.13
N PRO A 95 17.59 -14.15 9.86
CA PRO A 95 17.72 -14.74 11.18
C PRO A 95 16.67 -14.20 12.17
N ILE A 96 16.12 -15.05 13.04
CA ILE A 96 15.02 -14.70 13.96
C ILE A 96 15.33 -13.44 14.78
N GLN A 97 16.57 -13.28 15.21
CA GLN A 97 17.02 -12.19 16.08
C GLN A 97 17.06 -10.84 15.35
N GLU A 98 17.00 -10.85 14.02
CA GLU A 98 17.03 -9.67 13.14
C GLU A 98 15.67 -9.40 12.48
N ARG A 99 14.65 -10.23 12.76
CA ARG A 99 13.30 -10.04 12.22
C ARG A 99 12.58 -8.93 12.97
N PHE A 100 11.94 -8.03 12.22
CA PHE A 100 11.06 -7.01 12.76
C PHE A 100 9.63 -7.24 12.28
N ILE A 101 8.68 -7.24 13.21
CA ILE A 101 7.25 -7.17 12.89
C ILE A 101 6.71 -5.81 13.29
N PHE A 102 6.17 -5.10 12.30
CA PHE A 102 5.52 -3.82 12.50
C PHE A 102 4.02 -4.04 12.70
N MET A 103 3.49 -3.59 13.84
CA MET A 103 2.07 -3.63 14.15
C MET A 103 1.51 -2.21 14.31
N PRO A 104 0.24 -1.98 13.92
CA PRO A 104 -0.42 -0.70 14.17
C PRO A 104 -0.42 -0.36 15.66
N GLN A 105 -0.26 0.92 16.00
CA GLN A 105 -0.35 1.36 17.41
C GLN A 105 -1.74 1.06 18.01
N CYS A 106 -2.77 0.99 17.17
CA CYS A 106 -4.16 0.76 17.56
C CYS A 106 -4.43 -0.63 18.16
N VAL A 107 -3.61 -1.65 17.86
CA VAL A 107 -3.77 -2.99 18.48
C VAL A 107 -3.17 -3.07 19.89
N ARG A 108 -2.43 -2.03 20.32
CA ARG A 108 -1.88 -1.96 21.68
C ARG A 108 -2.97 -1.60 22.67
N SER A 109 -2.98 -2.28 23.82
CA SER A 109 -3.83 -1.86 24.94
C SER A 109 -3.46 -0.45 25.40
N THR A 110 -4.47 0.39 25.67
CA THR A 110 -4.30 1.71 26.28
C THR A 110 -3.65 1.64 27.67
N LYS A 111 -3.71 0.47 28.32
CA LYS A 111 -3.11 0.19 29.63
C LYS A 111 -1.75 -0.52 29.53
N CYS A 112 -1.14 -0.60 28.35
CA CYS A 112 0.12 -1.30 28.17
C CYS A 112 1.25 -0.63 28.99
N PRO A 113 1.94 -1.38 29.88
CA PRO A 113 3.00 -0.84 30.74
C PRO A 113 4.34 -0.65 30.02
N ALA A 114 4.46 -1.06 28.75
CA ALA A 114 5.69 -0.91 27.98
C ALA A 114 6.01 0.57 27.74
N LYS A 115 7.23 0.96 28.11
CA LYS A 115 7.70 2.35 27.97
C LYS A 115 8.20 2.62 26.54
N LEU A 116 8.01 3.85 26.10
CA LEU A 116 8.60 4.36 24.88
C LEU A 116 10.10 4.57 25.11
N THR A 117 10.96 3.89 24.35
CA THR A 117 12.40 4.15 24.29
C THR A 117 12.74 4.90 23.00
N PRO A 118 13.97 5.42 22.83
CA PRO A 118 14.38 6.04 21.55
C PRO A 118 14.21 5.11 20.34
N GLU A 119 14.27 3.80 20.54
CA GLU A 119 14.04 2.78 19.53
C GLU A 119 12.56 2.39 19.35
N GLY A 120 11.64 3.07 20.06
CA GLY A 120 10.20 2.79 20.03
C GLY A 120 9.69 2.00 21.24
N ILE A 121 8.47 1.48 21.15
CA ILE A 121 7.85 0.67 22.21
C ILE A 121 8.20 -0.80 21.98
N LYS A 122 9.00 -1.39 22.89
CA LYS A 122 9.31 -2.83 22.87
C LYS A 122 8.27 -3.59 23.70
N CYS A 123 7.55 -4.51 23.06
CA CYS A 123 6.54 -5.33 23.74
C CYS A 123 7.19 -6.19 24.84
N ILE A 124 6.78 -6.03 26.11
CA ILE A 124 7.25 -6.85 27.23
C ILE A 124 6.37 -8.07 27.52
N SER A 125 5.49 -8.45 26.57
CA SER A 125 4.58 -9.59 26.71
C SER A 125 3.64 -9.51 27.93
N CYS A 126 3.13 -8.31 28.23
CA CYS A 126 2.25 -8.05 29.39
C CYS A 126 0.88 -8.74 29.35
N GLY A 127 0.49 -9.36 28.23
CA GLY A 127 -0.79 -10.10 28.08
C GLY A 127 -2.04 -9.24 27.86
N LEU A 128 -1.94 -7.91 27.88
CA LEU A 128 -3.10 -7.00 27.76
C LEU A 128 -3.61 -6.81 26.32
N CYS A 129 -2.90 -7.31 25.31
CA CYS A 129 -3.27 -7.22 23.89
C CYS A 129 -2.61 -8.36 23.08
N GLY A 130 -3.09 -8.59 21.86
CA GLY A 130 -2.60 -9.66 20.97
C GLY A 130 -1.15 -9.50 20.48
N VAL A 131 -0.52 -8.33 20.71
CA VAL A 131 0.86 -8.06 20.28
C VAL A 131 1.86 -9.05 20.88
N GLY A 132 1.66 -9.46 22.13
CA GLY A 132 2.56 -10.41 22.80
C GLY A 132 2.47 -11.84 22.24
N GLU A 133 1.28 -12.25 21.80
CA GLU A 133 1.07 -13.56 21.17
C GLU A 133 1.64 -13.60 19.76
N ALA A 134 1.37 -12.55 18.97
CA ALA A 134 1.93 -12.40 17.64
C ALA A 134 3.47 -12.27 17.67
N ARG A 135 4.05 -11.69 18.74
CA ARG A 135 5.50 -11.72 18.99
C ARG A 135 6.02 -13.15 19.15
N LYS A 136 5.37 -14.00 19.96
CA LYS A 136 5.77 -15.41 20.16
C LYS A 136 5.65 -16.28 18.91
N PHE A 137 4.75 -15.93 18.00
CA PHE A 137 4.63 -16.66 16.74
C PHE A 137 5.76 -16.31 15.76
N ALA A 138 6.40 -15.16 15.96
CA ALA A 138 7.36 -14.57 15.05
C ALA A 138 8.82 -14.69 15.49
N GLU A 139 9.05 -14.66 16.81
CA GLU A 139 10.31 -14.92 17.51
C GLU A 139 10.37 -16.38 17.98
#